data_AF-A0A8J4S114-F1
#
_entry.id   AF-A0A8J4S114-F1
#
_cell.length_a   1.000
_cell.length_b   1.000
_cell.length_c   1.000
_cell.angle_alpha   90.00
_cell.angle_beta   90.00
_cell.angle_gamma   90.00
#
_symmetry.space_group_name_H-M   'P 1'
#
loop_
_entity.id
_entity.type
_entity.pdbx_description
1 polymer ?
#
loop_
_entity_poly.entity_id
_entity_poly.type
_entity_poly.pdbx_seq_one_letter_code
_entity_poly.pdbx_strand_id
1 'polypeptide(L)'
;MWSALQHAKEAACGFARRHKKLLIVTGVGAACAGGAYYAYRRMLSEAERFTQQIQVQMAEHQRLQLALGSTADESRATVRRFLPRLKTRLYQLLDLEGVVQELKTLDKTQKTRRNALWEDAKLLAVTRYLTALVAFGLWHLLVFAQVSVIGKRVFEKNKTGELSERQKQREEAEEQAHHAFLSSGLEYFLDEALGKIKTHVEAVVRNNKQLQSWKVSRKAAVQPEELNELLQALFLAVLPSPATIKASENQNDSAELSMWRGFLIYPDKQKGQDEHVISLLNDLWDLLESDLFMPALQHSLGFLCGNAFQDLDDVEVKAQKKPAPPLAKLIPCLQSEMGKLLMASGPDSYVTKYSQGVGEMEAFRNFYEAIFFEQSAQEAHMGSALI
;
A
#
# COMPACT_ATOMS: atom_id res chain seq x y z
N MET A 1 56.81 -37.34 -62.43
CA MET A 1 55.82 -36.73 -61.51
C MET A 1 54.72 -35.97 -62.25
N TRP A 2 55.04 -35.11 -63.23
CA TRP A 2 54.04 -34.36 -64.00
C TRP A 2 53.07 -35.22 -64.85
N SER A 3 53.54 -36.33 -65.42
CA SER A 3 52.71 -37.27 -66.20
C SER A 3 51.70 -38.06 -65.36
N ALA A 4 52.06 -38.43 -64.13
CA ALA A 4 51.15 -39.11 -63.21
C ALA A 4 50.03 -38.19 -62.72
N LEU A 5 50.33 -36.89 -62.56
CA LEU A 5 49.37 -35.85 -62.20
C LEU A 5 48.41 -35.55 -63.36
N GLN A 6 48.90 -35.57 -64.61
CA GLN A 6 48.05 -35.46 -65.81
C GLN A 6 47.14 -36.68 -65.98
N HIS A 7 47.66 -37.90 -65.81
CA HIS A 7 46.86 -39.12 -65.86
C HIS A 7 45.80 -39.18 -64.76
N ALA A 8 46.13 -38.76 -63.53
CA ALA A 8 45.17 -38.69 -62.44
C ALA A 8 44.08 -37.64 -62.70
N LYS A 9 44.43 -36.49 -63.30
CA LYS A 9 43.48 -35.44 -63.68
C LYS A 9 42.54 -35.90 -64.80
N GLU A 10 43.06 -36.58 -65.83
CA GLU A 10 42.25 -37.13 -66.91
C GLU A 10 41.35 -38.28 -66.45
N ALA A 11 41.84 -39.15 -65.55
CA ALA A 11 41.05 -40.22 -64.95
C ALA A 11 39.93 -39.65 -64.05
N ALA A 12 40.22 -38.64 -63.23
CA ALA A 12 39.24 -37.96 -62.39
C ALA A 12 38.21 -37.18 -63.21
N CYS A 13 38.63 -36.45 -64.25
CA CYS A 13 37.71 -35.78 -65.18
C CYS A 13 36.87 -36.78 -65.99
N GLY A 14 37.45 -37.92 -66.40
CA GLY A 14 36.76 -39.00 -67.08
C GLY A 14 35.70 -39.68 -66.21
N PHE A 15 36.03 -39.95 -64.95
CA PHE A 15 35.10 -40.48 -63.95
C PHE A 15 33.97 -39.49 -63.65
N ALA A 16 34.31 -38.23 -63.38
CA ALA A 16 33.31 -37.18 -63.15
C ALA A 16 32.39 -36.97 -64.35
N ARG A 17 32.90 -37.09 -65.59
CA ARG A 17 32.12 -36.94 -66.83
C ARG A 17 31.20 -38.13 -67.10
N ARG A 18 31.60 -39.36 -66.73
CA ARG A 18 30.75 -40.58 -66.86
C ARG A 18 29.74 -40.73 -65.72
N HIS A 19 30.05 -40.24 -64.52
CA HIS A 19 29.20 -40.36 -63.34
C HIS A 19 28.51 -39.04 -62.94
N LYS A 20 28.36 -38.08 -63.87
CA LYS A 20 27.72 -36.77 -63.59
C LYS A 20 26.38 -36.88 -62.87
N LYS A 21 25.50 -37.79 -63.30
CA LYS A 21 24.18 -38.00 -62.66
C LYS A 21 24.32 -38.54 -61.23
N LEU A 22 25.24 -39.49 -61.02
CA LEU A 22 25.48 -40.09 -59.71
C LEU A 22 26.02 -39.03 -58.72
N LEU A 23 27.02 -38.24 -59.13
CA LEU A 23 27.62 -37.19 -58.30
C LEU A 23 26.66 -36.05 -57.98
N ILE A 24 25.79 -35.66 -58.93
CA ILE A 24 24.74 -34.66 -58.69
C ILE A 24 23.72 -35.22 -57.69
N VAL A 25 23.24 -36.45 -57.88
CA VAL A 25 22.22 -37.07 -57.01
C VAL A 25 22.75 -37.30 -55.60
N THR A 26 23.98 -37.80 -55.45
CA THR A 26 24.61 -37.98 -54.12
C THR A 26 24.98 -36.65 -53.47
N GLY A 27 25.46 -35.66 -54.24
CA GLY A 27 25.75 -34.32 -53.73
C GLY A 27 24.50 -33.60 -53.23
N VAL A 28 23.41 -33.63 -54.00
CA VAL A 28 22.12 -33.04 -53.61
C VAL A 28 21.51 -33.79 -52.42
N GLY A 29 21.56 -35.13 -52.41
CA GLY A 29 21.08 -35.93 -51.29
C GLY A 29 21.83 -35.62 -49.99
N ALA A 30 23.16 -35.55 -50.03
CA ALA A 30 23.98 -35.19 -48.88
C ALA A 30 23.75 -33.74 -48.42
N ALA A 31 23.60 -32.79 -49.35
CA ALA A 31 23.30 -31.40 -49.03
C ALA A 31 21.91 -31.24 -48.39
N CYS A 32 20.88 -31.93 -48.90
CA CYS A 32 19.54 -31.91 -48.31
C CYS A 32 19.51 -32.58 -46.93
N ALA A 33 20.16 -33.73 -46.76
CA ALA A 33 20.25 -34.41 -45.47
C ALA A 33 21.04 -33.59 -44.44
N GLY A 34 22.16 -32.98 -44.85
CA GLY A 34 22.96 -32.08 -44.02
C GLY A 34 22.19 -30.80 -43.64
N GLY A 35 21.46 -30.23 -44.59
CA GLY A 35 20.59 -29.07 -44.36
C GLY A 35 19.44 -29.38 -43.40
N ALA A 36 18.77 -30.52 -43.56
CA ALA A 36 17.71 -30.98 -42.66
C ALA A 36 18.24 -31.25 -41.24
N TYR A 37 19.40 -31.91 -41.13
CA TYR A 37 20.05 -32.16 -39.84
C TYR A 37 20.47 -30.86 -39.14
N TYR A 38 21.05 -29.91 -39.89
CA TYR A 38 21.43 -28.61 -39.35
C TYR A 38 20.20 -27.80 -38.90
N ALA A 39 19.13 -27.78 -39.70
CA ALA A 39 17.88 -27.11 -39.35
C ALA A 39 17.24 -27.73 -38.09
N TYR A 40 17.21 -29.06 -37.99
CA TYR A 40 16.72 -29.77 -36.80
C TYR A 40 17.53 -29.43 -35.56
N ARG A 41 18.87 -29.48 -35.65
CA ARG A 41 19.77 -29.15 -34.52
C ARG A 41 19.63 -27.68 -34.10
N ARG A 42 19.42 -26.78 -35.07
CA ARG A 42 19.20 -25.37 -34.80
C ARG A 42 17.87 -25.13 -34.10
N MET A 43 16.78 -25.74 -34.56
CA MET A 43 15.47 -25.68 -33.88
C MET A 43 15.53 -26.21 -32.46
N LEU A 44 16.24 -27.32 -32.21
CA LEU A 44 16.43 -27.86 -30.86
C LEU A 44 17.19 -26.86 -29.97
N SER A 45 18.28 -26.29 -30.47
CA SER A 45 19.07 -25.31 -29.72
C SER A 45 18.29 -24.01 -29.45
N GLU A 46 17.41 -23.59 -30.36
CA GLU A 46 16.53 -22.44 -30.16
C GLU A 46 15.43 -22.78 -29.15
N ALA A 47 14.82 -23.97 -29.23
CA ALA A 47 13.83 -24.44 -28.26
C ALA A 47 14.42 -24.56 -26.86
N GLU A 48 15.64 -25.08 -26.71
CA GLU A 48 16.35 -25.13 -25.42
C GLU A 48 16.62 -23.73 -24.87
N ARG A 49 17.05 -22.78 -25.71
CA ARG A 49 17.24 -21.38 -25.31
C ARG A 49 15.94 -20.71 -24.87
N PHE A 50 14.85 -20.90 -25.63
CA PHE A 50 13.53 -20.39 -25.24
C PHE A 50 13.08 -21.01 -23.91
N THR A 51 13.28 -22.32 -23.75
CA THR A 51 12.96 -23.01 -22.49
C THR A 51 13.76 -22.44 -21.32
N GLN A 52 15.06 -22.21 -21.50
CA GLN A 52 15.93 -21.60 -20.50
C GLN A 52 15.51 -20.16 -20.15
N GLN A 53 15.18 -19.35 -21.16
CA GLN A 53 14.71 -17.98 -20.95
C GLN A 53 13.39 -17.95 -20.17
N ILE A 54 12.43 -18.81 -20.53
CA ILE A 54 11.16 -18.93 -19.80
C ILE A 54 11.41 -19.37 -18.35
N GLN A 55 12.32 -20.34 -18.12
CA GLN A 55 12.66 -20.79 -16.77
C GLN A 55 13.26 -19.67 -15.92
N VAL A 56 14.16 -18.85 -16.48
CA VAL A 56 14.74 -17.70 -15.78
C VAL A 56 13.67 -16.68 -15.44
N GLN A 57 12.82 -16.30 -16.40
CA GLN A 57 11.71 -15.35 -16.17
C GLN A 57 10.73 -15.86 -15.12
N MET A 58 10.38 -17.16 -15.15
CA MET A 58 9.52 -17.79 -14.15
C MET A 58 10.16 -17.75 -12.75
N ALA A 59 11.46 -18.04 -12.65
CA ALA A 59 12.17 -18.01 -11.38
C ALA A 59 12.23 -16.58 -10.80
N GLU A 60 12.48 -15.57 -11.63
CA GLU A 60 12.47 -14.16 -11.22
C GLU A 60 11.08 -13.73 -10.75
N HIS A 61 10.03 -14.09 -11.49
CA HIS A 61 8.65 -13.80 -11.11
C HIS A 61 8.29 -14.46 -9.78
N GLN A 62 8.65 -15.73 -9.58
CA GLN A 62 8.44 -16.43 -8.31
C GLN A 62 9.17 -15.76 -7.16
N ARG A 63 10.44 -15.34 -7.36
CA ARG A 63 11.22 -14.64 -6.35
C ARG A 63 10.56 -13.32 -5.94
N LEU A 64 10.07 -12.56 -6.91
CA LEU A 64 9.34 -11.32 -6.65
C LEU A 64 8.04 -11.58 -5.89
N GLN A 65 7.23 -12.56 -6.32
CA GLN A 65 6.00 -12.95 -5.63
C GLN A 65 6.25 -13.32 -4.17
N LEU A 66 7.33 -14.05 -3.86
CA LEU A 66 7.72 -14.36 -2.48
C LEU A 66 8.13 -13.11 -1.69
N ALA A 67 8.86 -12.18 -2.32
CA ALA A 67 9.26 -10.92 -1.69
C ALA A 67 8.03 -10.03 -1.39
N LEU A 68 7.09 -9.91 -2.33
CA LEU A 68 5.84 -9.18 -2.15
C LEU A 68 4.98 -9.82 -1.05
N GLY A 69 4.82 -11.14 -1.07
CA GLY A 69 4.06 -11.88 -0.05
C GLY A 69 4.64 -11.71 1.35
N SER A 70 5.95 -11.87 1.51
CA SER A 70 6.63 -11.67 2.81
C SER A 70 6.55 -10.23 3.30
N THR A 71 6.71 -9.25 2.40
CA THR A 71 6.55 -7.82 2.69
C THR A 71 5.14 -7.51 3.18
N ALA A 72 4.11 -8.05 2.52
CA ALA A 72 2.72 -7.87 2.92
C ALA A 72 2.43 -8.49 4.29
N ASP A 73 2.98 -9.67 4.59
CA ASP A 73 2.81 -10.33 5.88
C ASP A 73 3.50 -9.56 7.02
N GLU A 74 4.73 -9.08 6.80
CA GLU A 74 5.45 -8.25 7.76
C GLU A 74 4.73 -6.91 8.00
N SER A 75 4.15 -6.33 6.94
CA SER A 75 3.32 -5.12 7.03
C SER A 75 2.10 -5.33 7.92
N ARG A 76 1.35 -6.43 7.71
CA ARG A 76 0.20 -6.81 8.54
C ARG A 76 0.59 -7.04 9.99
N ALA A 77 1.72 -7.72 10.23
CA ALA A 77 2.24 -7.95 11.57
C ALA A 77 2.60 -6.63 12.27
N THR A 78 3.25 -5.72 11.55
CA THR A 78 3.63 -4.39 12.03
C THR A 78 2.39 -3.56 12.38
N VAL A 79 1.37 -3.52 11.51
CA VAL A 79 0.10 -2.84 11.81
C VAL A 79 -0.48 -3.33 13.14
N ARG A 80 -0.60 -4.65 13.33
CA ARG A 80 -1.16 -5.25 14.54
C ARG A 80 -0.32 -4.94 15.79
N ARG A 81 1.01 -4.97 15.67
CA ARG A 81 1.95 -4.75 16.78
C ARG A 81 1.84 -3.33 17.36
N PHE A 82 1.64 -2.33 16.51
CA PHE A 82 1.63 -0.93 16.91
C PHE A 82 0.23 -0.34 17.12
N LEU A 83 -0.82 -1.06 16.73
CA LEU A 83 -2.21 -0.65 16.93
C LEU A 83 -2.54 -0.26 18.39
N PRO A 84 -2.04 -0.93 19.44
CA PRO A 84 -2.27 -0.49 20.82
C PRO A 84 -1.71 0.93 21.12
N ARG A 85 -0.55 1.29 20.54
CA ARG A 85 0.02 2.63 20.69
C ARG A 85 -0.84 3.68 19.97
N LEU A 86 -1.30 3.38 18.76
CA LEU A 86 -2.23 4.23 18.02
C LEU A 86 -3.51 4.48 18.81
N LYS A 87 -4.10 3.42 19.38
CA LYS A 87 -5.26 3.50 20.26
C LYS A 87 -5.00 4.42 21.45
N THR A 88 -3.95 4.15 22.23
CA THR A 88 -3.64 4.96 23.42
C THR A 88 -3.49 6.43 23.06
N ARG A 89 -2.80 6.74 21.95
CA ARG A 89 -2.57 8.12 21.56
C ARG A 89 -3.84 8.83 21.08
N LEU A 90 -4.70 8.13 20.33
CA LEU A 90 -6.03 8.62 19.94
C LEU A 90 -6.89 8.97 21.16
N TYR A 91 -6.93 8.10 22.17
CA TYR A 91 -7.72 8.33 23.38
C TYR A 91 -7.22 9.54 24.18
N GLN A 92 -5.90 9.73 24.24
CA GLN A 92 -5.29 10.90 24.88
C GLN A 92 -5.60 12.21 24.13
N LEU A 93 -5.53 12.21 22.80
CA LEU A 93 -5.76 13.41 21.99
C LEU A 93 -7.22 13.87 21.96
N LEU A 94 -8.15 12.94 22.17
CA LEU A 94 -9.58 13.15 22.04
C LEU A 94 -10.32 12.72 23.32
N ASP A 95 -9.89 13.13 24.51
CA ASP A 95 -10.36 12.64 25.83
C ASP A 95 -11.87 12.85 26.13
N LEU A 96 -12.69 11.91 25.66
CA LEU A 96 -14.13 11.83 25.92
C LEU A 96 -14.42 11.25 27.31
N GLU A 97 -13.55 10.38 27.81
CA GLU A 97 -13.69 9.82 29.15
C GLU A 97 -13.65 10.92 30.21
N GLY A 98 -12.74 11.89 30.09
CA GLY A 98 -12.68 13.08 30.95
C GLY A 98 -13.99 13.87 30.95
N VAL A 99 -14.54 14.18 29.76
CA VAL A 99 -15.83 14.89 29.63
C VAL A 99 -16.98 14.10 30.25
N VAL A 100 -17.02 12.78 30.04
CA VAL A 100 -18.04 11.91 30.63
C VAL A 100 -17.92 11.84 32.15
N GLN A 101 -16.71 11.86 32.71
CA GLN A 101 -16.51 11.91 34.16
C GLN A 101 -16.94 13.26 34.75
N GLU A 102 -16.65 14.38 34.07
CA GLU A 102 -17.16 15.69 34.47
C GLU A 102 -18.70 15.70 34.47
N LEU A 103 -19.34 15.16 33.43
CA LEU A 103 -20.80 15.01 33.35
C LEU A 103 -21.42 14.21 34.50
N LYS A 104 -20.71 13.20 35.02
CA LYS A 104 -21.18 12.36 36.14
C LYS A 104 -21.07 13.06 37.49
N THR A 105 -20.04 13.88 37.67
CA THR A 105 -19.73 14.56 38.94
C THR A 105 -20.40 15.93 39.07
N LEU A 106 -20.80 16.53 37.95
CA LEU A 106 -21.44 17.84 37.91
C LEU A 106 -22.79 17.85 38.64
N ASP A 107 -23.03 18.89 39.43
CA ASP A 107 -24.30 19.10 40.11
C ASP A 107 -25.46 19.28 39.10
N LYS A 108 -26.59 18.64 39.40
CA LYS A 108 -27.82 18.64 38.59
C LYS A 108 -28.44 20.03 38.47
N THR A 109 -28.11 20.95 39.38
CA THR A 109 -28.57 22.35 39.35
C THR A 109 -27.91 23.15 38.20
N GLN A 110 -26.69 22.78 37.79
CA GLN A 110 -25.91 23.48 36.77
C GLN A 110 -26.30 23.06 35.34
N LYS A 111 -27.58 23.27 34.98
CA LYS A 111 -28.16 22.83 33.70
C LYS A 111 -27.41 23.36 32.48
N THR A 112 -26.98 24.63 32.50
CA THR A 112 -26.27 25.27 31.38
C THR A 112 -24.92 24.62 31.13
N ARG A 113 -24.11 24.44 32.18
CA ARG A 113 -22.80 23.78 32.09
C ARG A 113 -22.94 22.33 31.64
N ARG A 114 -23.92 21.61 32.19
CA ARG A 114 -24.21 20.22 31.80
C ARG A 114 -24.58 20.11 30.32
N ASN A 115 -25.41 21.03 29.82
CA ASN A 115 -25.79 21.04 28.40
C ASN A 115 -24.58 21.32 27.50
N ALA A 116 -23.69 22.25 27.89
CA ALA A 116 -22.45 22.51 27.16
C ALA A 116 -21.57 21.25 27.09
N LEU A 117 -21.34 20.56 28.21
CA LEU A 117 -20.56 19.32 28.24
C LEU A 117 -21.16 18.20 27.39
N TRP A 118 -22.49 18.11 27.29
CA TRP A 118 -23.13 17.14 26.38
C TRP A 118 -22.92 17.49 24.91
N GLU A 119 -22.93 18.77 24.55
CA GLU A 119 -22.61 19.21 23.19
C GLU A 119 -21.13 18.96 22.87
N ASP A 120 -20.22 19.20 23.82
CA ASP A 120 -18.80 18.87 23.71
C ASP A 120 -18.60 17.36 23.54
N ALA A 121 -19.24 16.54 24.36
CA ALA A 121 -19.19 15.08 24.27
C ALA A 121 -19.70 14.56 22.91
N LYS A 122 -20.76 15.17 22.37
CA LYS A 122 -21.29 14.85 21.03
C LYS A 122 -20.26 15.12 19.95
N LEU A 123 -19.69 16.33 19.91
CA LEU A 123 -18.68 16.69 18.91
C LEU A 123 -17.43 15.82 19.04
N LEU A 124 -17.00 15.57 20.27
CA LEU A 124 -15.81 14.79 20.56
C LEU A 124 -15.98 13.31 20.19
N ALA A 125 -17.14 12.72 20.43
CA ALA A 125 -17.44 11.33 20.04
C ALA A 125 -17.39 11.15 18.51
N VAL A 126 -18.03 12.05 17.76
CA VAL A 126 -18.03 12.00 16.29
C VAL A 126 -16.63 12.27 15.74
N THR A 127 -15.94 13.27 16.26
CA THR A 127 -14.55 13.58 15.87
C THR A 127 -13.63 12.40 16.12
N ARG A 128 -13.72 11.77 17.30
CA ARG A 128 -12.90 10.60 17.65
C ARG A 128 -13.19 9.41 16.74
N TYR A 129 -14.46 9.14 16.44
CA TYR A 129 -14.86 8.04 15.56
C TYR A 129 -14.28 8.21 14.14
N LEU A 130 -14.48 9.38 13.52
CA LEU A 130 -13.96 9.65 12.17
C LEU A 130 -12.43 9.73 12.14
N THR A 131 -11.82 10.35 13.14
CA THR A 131 -10.35 10.41 13.25
C THR A 131 -9.76 9.00 13.36
N ALA A 132 -10.40 8.09 14.11
CA ALA A 132 -9.94 6.71 14.22
C ALA A 132 -9.98 5.96 12.88
N LEU A 133 -11.05 6.14 12.08
CA LEU A 133 -11.15 5.52 10.74
C LEU A 133 -10.09 6.05 9.78
N VAL A 134 -9.93 7.38 9.72
CA VAL A 134 -8.92 8.02 8.86
C VAL A 134 -7.51 7.64 9.29
N ALA A 135 -7.21 7.72 10.59
CA ALA A 135 -5.92 7.33 11.12
C ALA A 135 -5.63 5.85 10.88
N PHE A 136 -6.61 4.96 11.00
CA PHE A 136 -6.44 3.53 10.72
C PHE A 136 -6.11 3.28 9.25
N GLY A 137 -6.78 3.94 8.30
CA GLY A 137 -6.47 3.81 6.87
C GLY A 137 -5.10 4.37 6.50
N LEU A 138 -4.79 5.59 6.98
CA LEU A 138 -3.47 6.21 6.78
C LEU A 138 -2.34 5.39 7.41
N TRP A 139 -2.59 4.78 8.57
CA TRP A 139 -1.65 3.88 9.22
C TRP A 139 -1.30 2.66 8.36
N HIS A 140 -2.28 2.08 7.66
CA HIS A 140 -2.02 0.99 6.72
C HIS A 140 -1.19 1.47 5.53
N LEU A 141 -1.55 2.60 4.93
CA LEU A 141 -0.77 3.17 3.82
C LEU A 141 0.68 3.43 4.22
N LEU A 142 0.91 4.04 5.39
CA LEU A 142 2.26 4.31 5.91
C LEU A 142 3.05 3.02 6.12
N VAL A 143 2.50 2.08 6.90
CA VAL A 143 3.23 0.86 7.27
C VAL A 143 3.55 0.02 6.04
N PHE A 144 2.59 -0.17 5.15
CA PHE A 144 2.83 -0.93 3.92
C PHE A 144 3.84 -0.22 3.01
N ALA A 145 3.77 1.11 2.86
CA ALA A 145 4.74 1.85 2.09
C ALA A 145 6.17 1.72 2.67
N GLN A 146 6.34 1.94 3.97
CA GLN A 146 7.66 1.84 4.62
C GLN A 146 8.25 0.42 4.57
N VAL A 147 7.43 -0.59 4.85
CA VAL A 147 7.88 -1.99 4.81
C VAL A 147 8.19 -2.42 3.39
N SER A 148 7.45 -1.94 2.38
CA SER A 148 7.77 -2.19 0.96
C SER A 148 9.04 -1.51 0.49
N VAL A 149 9.31 -0.28 0.93
CA VAL A 149 10.60 0.39 0.65
C VAL A 149 11.76 -0.44 1.20
N ILE A 150 11.66 -0.94 2.44
CA ILE A 150 12.67 -1.85 3.01
C ILE A 150 12.70 -3.19 2.26
N GLY A 151 11.53 -3.77 1.96
CA GLY A 151 11.39 -5.04 1.26
C GLY A 151 12.07 -5.03 -0.10
N LYS A 152 11.99 -3.92 -0.84
CA LYS A 152 12.72 -3.70 -2.08
C LYS A 152 14.23 -3.75 -1.86
N ARG A 153 14.77 -3.01 -0.89
CA ARG A 153 16.22 -3.00 -0.59
C ARG A 153 16.72 -4.41 -0.26
N VAL A 154 15.97 -5.14 0.57
CA VAL A 154 16.27 -6.54 0.90
C VAL A 154 16.22 -7.46 -0.34
N PHE A 155 15.24 -7.27 -1.22
CA PHE A 155 15.11 -8.03 -2.46
C PHE A 155 16.26 -7.77 -3.46
N GLU A 156 16.65 -6.51 -3.62
CA GLU A 156 17.78 -6.09 -4.48
C GLU A 156 19.11 -6.61 -3.95
N LYS A 157 19.34 -6.53 -2.63
CA LYS A 157 20.53 -7.07 -1.97
C LYS A 157 20.71 -8.57 -2.26
N ASN A 158 19.62 -9.35 -2.19
CA ASN A 158 19.66 -10.78 -2.49
C ASN A 158 20.00 -11.11 -3.96
N LYS A 159 20.06 -10.13 -4.87
CA LYS A 159 20.48 -10.31 -6.28
C LYS A 159 22.01 -10.22 -6.44
N THR A 160 22.73 -9.48 -5.59
CA THR A 160 24.12 -9.08 -5.83
C THR A 160 25.17 -9.98 -5.15
N GLY A 161 24.79 -10.89 -4.26
CA GLY A 161 25.50 -12.15 -3.98
C GLY A 161 26.96 -12.14 -3.49
N GLU A 162 27.61 -11.00 -3.26
CA GLU A 162 29.02 -10.94 -2.88
C GLU A 162 29.22 -10.65 -1.37
N LEU A 163 30.02 -11.47 -0.70
CA LEU A 163 30.31 -11.39 0.74
C LEU A 163 31.77 -10.96 0.97
N SER A 164 31.97 -9.71 1.37
CA SER A 164 33.25 -9.14 1.83
C SER A 164 33.09 -8.57 3.24
N GLU A 165 34.15 -8.49 4.05
CA GLU A 165 34.05 -7.92 5.42
C GLU A 165 33.58 -6.45 5.43
N ARG A 166 33.91 -5.67 4.39
CA ARG A 166 33.37 -4.31 4.21
C ARG A 166 31.87 -4.32 3.93
N GLN A 167 31.34 -5.40 3.35
CA GLN A 167 29.91 -5.59 3.13
C GLN A 167 29.20 -5.73 4.48
N LYS A 168 29.76 -6.51 5.41
CA LYS A 168 29.15 -6.76 6.71
C LYS A 168 28.93 -5.48 7.53
N GLN A 169 29.92 -4.57 7.54
CA GLN A 169 29.76 -3.27 8.20
C GLN A 169 28.70 -2.39 7.52
N ARG A 170 28.58 -2.47 6.19
CA ARG A 170 27.55 -1.78 5.43
C ARG A 170 26.15 -2.36 5.70
N GLU A 171 26.05 -3.68 5.84
CA GLU A 171 24.81 -4.37 6.18
C GLU A 171 24.33 -3.99 7.58
N GLU A 172 25.23 -3.93 8.57
CA GLU A 172 24.89 -3.47 9.93
C GLU A 172 24.39 -2.01 9.92
N ALA A 173 24.99 -1.13 9.11
CA ALA A 173 24.53 0.25 8.96
C ALA A 173 23.16 0.33 8.25
N GLU A 174 22.93 -0.49 7.23
CA GLU A 174 21.66 -0.55 6.50
C GLU A 174 20.53 -1.10 7.38
N GLU A 175 20.78 -2.13 8.19
CA GLU A 175 19.83 -2.64 9.18
C GLU A 175 19.47 -1.58 10.24
N GLN A 176 20.47 -0.83 10.74
CA GLN A 176 20.22 0.30 11.64
C GLN A 176 19.38 1.38 10.96
N ALA A 177 19.64 1.67 9.69
CA ALA A 177 18.86 2.62 8.91
C ALA A 177 17.42 2.16 8.70
N HIS A 178 17.17 0.88 8.40
CA HIS A 178 15.84 0.31 8.31
C HIS A 178 15.05 0.50 9.61
N HIS A 179 15.70 0.20 10.75
CA HIS A 179 15.09 0.39 12.06
C HIS A 179 14.76 1.86 12.34
N ALA A 180 15.70 2.77 12.08
CA ALA A 180 15.52 4.20 12.29
C ALA A 180 14.44 4.80 11.36
N PHE A 181 14.38 4.34 10.11
CA PHE A 181 13.36 4.76 9.15
C PHE A 181 11.95 4.34 9.59
N LEU A 182 11.76 3.08 9.97
CA LEU A 182 10.48 2.60 10.50
C LEU A 182 10.12 3.35 11.79
N SER A 183 11.03 3.40 12.76
CA SER A 183 10.71 4.03 14.05
C SER A 183 10.36 5.51 13.90
N SER A 184 11.14 6.28 13.14
CA SER A 184 10.92 7.71 12.95
C SER A 184 9.61 8.02 12.23
N GLY A 185 9.25 7.25 11.19
CA GLY A 185 7.96 7.43 10.50
C GLY A 185 6.76 7.11 11.39
N LEU A 186 6.82 6.00 12.13
CA LEU A 186 5.75 5.61 13.06
C LEU A 186 5.63 6.57 14.25
N GLU A 187 6.76 7.10 14.77
CA GLU A 187 6.77 8.11 15.83
C GLU A 187 6.19 9.43 15.34
N TYR A 188 6.63 9.93 14.18
CA TYR A 188 6.05 11.11 13.55
C TYR A 188 4.53 10.99 13.38
N PHE A 189 4.07 9.83 12.91
CA PHE A 189 2.64 9.61 12.73
C PHE A 189 1.86 9.71 14.04
N LEU A 190 2.36 9.08 15.10
CA LEU A 190 1.70 9.04 16.41
C LEU A 190 1.76 10.39 17.15
N ASP A 191 2.89 11.10 17.07
CA ASP A 191 3.15 12.28 17.88
C ASP A 191 2.71 13.57 17.21
N GLU A 192 2.86 13.68 15.89
CA GLU A 192 2.52 14.90 15.14
C GLU A 192 1.35 14.70 14.19
N ALA A 193 1.42 13.72 13.28
CA ALA A 193 0.44 13.60 12.20
C ALA A 193 -0.97 13.32 12.73
N LEU A 194 -1.09 12.51 13.77
CA LEU A 194 -2.37 12.22 14.41
C LEU A 194 -3.05 13.48 14.97
N GLY A 195 -2.27 14.45 15.46
CA GLY A 195 -2.75 15.77 15.84
C GLY A 195 -3.28 16.57 14.63
N LYS A 196 -2.55 16.55 13.51
CA LYS A 196 -2.96 17.21 12.27
C LYS A 196 -4.24 16.58 11.67
N ILE A 197 -4.33 15.25 11.65
CA ILE A 197 -5.52 14.51 11.21
C ILE A 197 -6.72 14.87 12.09
N LYS A 198 -6.53 14.88 13.42
CA LYS A 198 -7.57 15.32 14.36
C LYS A 198 -8.07 16.73 14.01
N THR A 199 -7.16 17.70 13.82
CA THR A 199 -7.54 19.09 13.51
C THR A 199 -8.33 19.19 12.21
N HIS A 200 -7.93 18.45 11.17
CA HIS A 200 -8.67 18.38 9.90
C HIS A 200 -10.09 17.84 10.09
N VAL A 201 -10.23 16.68 10.74
CA VAL A 201 -11.54 16.07 11.01
C VAL A 201 -12.40 16.95 11.91
N GLU A 202 -11.82 17.53 12.95
CA GLU A 202 -12.51 18.39 13.90
C GLU A 202 -13.08 19.65 13.22
N ALA A 203 -12.35 20.23 12.27
CA ALA A 203 -12.85 21.36 11.47
C ALA A 203 -14.10 20.98 10.67
N VAL A 204 -14.10 19.81 10.03
CA VAL A 204 -15.25 19.30 9.27
C VAL A 204 -16.45 19.04 10.18
N VAL A 205 -16.22 18.36 11.31
CA VAL A 205 -17.27 18.04 12.30
C VAL A 205 -17.88 19.31 12.89
N ARG A 206 -17.07 20.31 13.24
CA ARG A 206 -17.56 21.58 13.79
C ARG A 206 -18.39 22.37 12.79
N ASN A 207 -18.01 22.35 11.50
CA ASN A 207 -18.68 23.13 10.44
C ASN A 207 -19.95 22.47 9.89
N ASN A 208 -20.23 21.21 10.23
CA ASN A 208 -21.39 20.49 9.72
C ASN A 208 -22.72 20.99 10.32
N LYS A 209 -23.59 21.57 9.49
CA LYS A 209 -24.87 22.18 9.93
C LYS A 209 -25.85 21.17 10.53
N GLN A 210 -25.90 19.95 10.00
CA GLN A 210 -26.81 18.90 10.47
C GLN A 210 -26.46 18.48 11.90
N LEU A 211 -25.19 18.16 12.18
CA LEU A 211 -24.74 17.83 13.53
C LEU A 211 -24.91 18.99 14.53
N GLN A 212 -24.71 20.24 14.09
CA GLN A 212 -24.92 21.41 14.96
C GLN A 212 -26.39 21.64 15.31
N SER A 213 -27.31 21.25 14.42
CA SER A 213 -28.76 21.31 14.65
C SER A 213 -29.22 20.29 15.70
N TRP A 214 -28.50 19.17 15.83
CA TRP A 214 -28.78 18.13 16.81
C TRP A 214 -28.39 18.59 18.21
N LYS A 215 -29.39 18.88 19.05
CA LYS A 215 -29.20 19.30 20.44
C LYS A 215 -29.45 18.14 21.40
N VAL A 216 -28.43 17.75 22.16
CA VAL A 216 -28.52 16.63 23.12
C VAL A 216 -29.54 16.94 24.22
N SER A 217 -29.60 18.21 24.63
CA SER A 217 -30.53 18.71 25.65
C SER A 217 -32.01 18.53 25.28
N ARG A 218 -32.34 18.45 23.98
CA ARG A 218 -33.71 18.24 23.49
C ARG A 218 -34.13 16.77 23.49
N LYS A 219 -33.23 15.85 23.85
CA LYS A 219 -33.46 14.39 23.80
C LYS A 219 -34.03 13.93 22.45
N ALA A 220 -33.60 14.59 21.37
CA ALA A 220 -34.01 14.22 20.02
C ALA A 220 -33.69 12.74 19.79
N ALA A 221 -34.67 12.00 19.29
CA ALA A 221 -34.45 10.68 18.74
C ALA A 221 -33.78 10.88 17.38
N VAL A 222 -32.72 10.11 17.12
CA VAL A 222 -32.04 10.09 15.83
C VAL A 222 -32.40 8.77 15.16
N GLN A 223 -32.91 8.85 13.94
CA GLN A 223 -33.16 7.64 13.17
C GLN A 223 -31.84 7.07 12.61
N PRO A 224 -31.71 5.74 12.47
CA PRO A 224 -30.51 5.14 11.89
C PRO A 224 -30.16 5.70 10.51
N GLU A 225 -31.17 5.98 9.69
CA GLU A 225 -31.01 6.57 8.36
C GLU A 225 -30.43 8.00 8.46
N GLU A 226 -30.91 8.82 9.39
CA GLU A 226 -30.40 10.18 9.63
C GLU A 226 -28.94 10.16 10.13
N LEU A 227 -28.58 9.15 10.94
CA LEU A 227 -27.21 8.94 11.40
C LEU A 227 -26.29 8.52 10.25
N ASN A 228 -26.72 7.56 9.43
CA ASN A 228 -25.96 7.10 8.28
C ASN A 228 -25.74 8.23 7.27
N GLU A 229 -26.78 9.00 6.94
CA GLU A 229 -26.68 10.19 6.08
C GLU A 229 -25.68 11.22 6.64
N LEU A 230 -25.74 11.49 7.95
CA LEU A 230 -24.80 12.40 8.61
C LEU A 230 -23.36 11.89 8.51
N LEU A 231 -23.13 10.61 8.82
CA LEU A 231 -21.79 10.00 8.80
C LEU A 231 -21.20 9.99 7.40
N GLN A 232 -22.01 9.67 6.38
CA GLN A 232 -21.61 9.76 4.98
C GLN A 232 -21.26 11.19 4.56
N ALA A 233 -22.11 12.17 4.91
CA ALA A 233 -21.86 13.57 4.60
C ALA A 233 -20.58 14.10 5.26
N LEU A 234 -20.34 13.73 6.53
CA LEU A 234 -19.11 14.06 7.25
C LEU A 234 -17.89 13.41 6.60
N PHE A 235 -17.99 12.12 6.24
CA PHE A 235 -16.90 11.40 5.62
C PHE A 235 -16.51 11.97 4.26
N LEU A 236 -17.50 12.24 3.39
CA LEU A 236 -17.25 12.88 2.10
C LEU A 236 -16.61 14.26 2.23
N ALA A 237 -16.93 15.00 3.29
CA ALA A 237 -16.31 16.29 3.59
C ALA A 237 -14.91 16.18 4.21
N VAL A 238 -14.55 15.03 4.79
CA VAL A 238 -13.21 14.75 5.29
C VAL A 238 -12.27 14.29 4.17
N LEU A 239 -12.78 13.54 3.20
CA LEU A 239 -12.01 13.01 2.07
C LEU A 239 -11.40 14.11 1.18
N PRO A 240 -10.35 13.77 0.40
CA PRO A 240 -9.79 14.68 -0.59
C PRO A 240 -10.86 15.25 -1.52
N SER A 241 -10.87 16.58 -1.69
CA SER A 241 -11.85 17.23 -2.55
C SER A 241 -11.76 16.75 -4.01
N PRO A 242 -12.87 16.76 -4.78
CA PRO A 242 -12.85 16.38 -6.19
C PRO A 242 -11.85 17.18 -7.04
N ALA A 243 -11.55 18.41 -6.63
CA ALA A 243 -10.53 19.24 -7.29
C ALA A 243 -9.13 18.68 -7.06
N THR A 244 -8.84 18.20 -5.84
CA THR A 244 -7.55 17.58 -5.48
C THR A 244 -7.36 16.23 -6.15
N ILE A 245 -8.42 15.44 -6.34
CA ILE A 245 -8.35 14.19 -7.13
C ILE A 245 -7.89 14.51 -8.55
N LYS A 246 -8.58 15.45 -9.21
CA LYS A 246 -8.24 15.88 -10.57
C LYS A 246 -6.87 16.51 -10.66
N ALA A 247 -6.43 17.24 -9.64
CA ALA A 247 -5.08 17.79 -9.58
C ALA A 247 -4.05 16.65 -9.55
N SER A 248 -4.26 15.63 -8.72
CA SER A 248 -3.41 14.43 -8.66
C SER A 248 -3.34 13.68 -9.98
N GLU A 249 -4.48 13.48 -10.67
CA GLU A 249 -4.52 12.82 -12.00
C GLU A 249 -3.72 13.59 -13.06
N ASN A 250 -3.73 14.93 -12.97
CA ASN A 250 -2.99 15.80 -13.87
C ASN A 250 -1.56 16.11 -13.38
N GLN A 251 -1.08 15.43 -12.34
CA GLN A 251 0.24 15.66 -11.71
C GLN A 251 0.48 17.11 -11.27
N ASN A 252 -0.59 17.82 -10.92
CA ASN A 252 -0.53 19.17 -10.38
C ASN A 252 -0.51 19.12 -8.86
N ASP A 253 0.38 19.89 -8.25
CA ASP A 253 0.43 19.99 -6.81
C ASP A 253 -0.72 20.85 -6.27
N SER A 254 -1.27 20.44 -5.11
CA SER A 254 -2.33 21.17 -4.42
C SER A 254 -2.01 21.21 -2.93
N ALA A 255 -2.39 22.29 -2.25
CA ALA A 255 -2.15 22.42 -0.81
C ALA A 255 -2.81 21.28 0.00
N GLU A 256 -3.96 20.79 -0.48
CA GLU A 256 -4.65 19.66 0.13
C GLU A 256 -3.92 18.33 -0.14
N LEU A 257 -3.38 18.12 -1.34
CA LEU A 257 -2.55 16.96 -1.67
C LEU A 257 -1.29 16.90 -0.79
N SER A 258 -0.62 18.05 -0.65
CA SER A 258 0.54 18.22 0.23
C SER A 258 0.17 17.93 1.70
N MET A 259 -1.01 18.37 2.16
CA MET A 259 -1.51 18.04 3.50
C MET A 259 -1.67 16.53 3.70
N TRP A 260 -2.28 15.81 2.74
CA TRP A 260 -2.47 14.35 2.83
C TRP A 260 -1.16 13.58 2.85
N ARG A 261 -0.19 13.98 2.01
CA ARG A 261 1.18 13.42 2.05
C ARG A 261 1.86 13.73 3.38
N GLY A 262 1.71 14.96 3.86
CA GLY A 262 2.23 15.43 5.14
C GLY A 262 1.65 14.71 6.37
N PHE A 263 0.57 13.94 6.24
CA PHE A 263 0.11 13.05 7.31
C PHE A 263 0.93 11.75 7.40
N LEU A 264 1.61 11.35 6.34
CA LEU A 264 2.37 10.09 6.28
C LEU A 264 3.86 10.31 6.43
N ILE A 265 4.37 11.43 5.93
CA ILE A 265 5.79 11.77 5.96
C ILE A 265 6.00 13.17 6.51
N TYR A 266 7.11 13.38 7.22
CA TYR A 266 7.48 14.70 7.71
C TYR A 266 8.07 15.55 6.57
N PRO A 267 7.80 16.86 6.55
CA PRO A 267 8.14 17.73 5.42
C PRO A 267 9.64 18.05 5.31
N ASP A 268 10.39 18.03 6.41
CA ASP A 268 11.77 18.50 6.45
C ASP A 268 12.79 17.40 6.79
N LYS A 269 13.92 17.38 6.07
CA LYS A 269 15.09 16.57 6.46
C LYS A 269 15.56 16.98 7.85
N GLN A 270 15.54 16.06 8.81
CA GLN A 270 16.02 16.38 10.15
C GLN A 270 17.55 16.48 10.12
N LYS A 271 18.11 17.47 10.83
CA LYS A 271 19.57 17.69 10.88
C LYS A 271 20.25 16.48 11.53
N GLY A 272 21.23 15.89 10.85
CA GLY A 272 22.02 14.76 11.37
C GLY A 272 21.45 13.37 11.08
N GLN A 273 20.47 13.25 10.17
CA GLN A 273 19.99 11.95 9.71
C GLN A 273 21.04 11.24 8.84
N ASP A 274 21.14 9.92 9.03
CA ASP A 274 22.00 9.02 8.25
C ASP A 274 21.62 9.07 6.76
N GLU A 275 22.61 9.03 5.86
CA GLU A 275 22.39 9.02 4.41
C GLU A 275 21.52 7.85 3.94
N HIS A 276 21.64 6.68 4.57
CA HIS A 276 20.81 5.51 4.26
C HIS A 276 19.34 5.77 4.62
N VAL A 277 19.08 6.44 5.75
CA VAL A 277 17.72 6.83 6.16
C VAL A 277 17.16 7.87 5.19
N ILE A 278 17.97 8.85 4.77
CA ILE A 278 17.58 9.84 3.77
C ILE A 278 17.20 9.17 2.45
N SER A 279 17.94 8.15 2.02
CA SER A 279 17.62 7.39 0.81
C SER A 279 16.26 6.70 0.92
N LEU A 280 15.96 6.05 2.05
CA LEU A 280 14.67 5.38 2.28
C LEU A 280 13.50 6.39 2.32
N LEU A 281 13.74 7.58 2.87
CA LEU A 281 12.75 8.65 2.88
C LEU A 281 12.46 9.21 1.50
N ASN A 282 13.49 9.32 0.64
CA ASN A 282 13.30 9.73 -0.75
C ASN A 282 12.46 8.69 -1.50
N ASP A 283 12.76 7.40 -1.36
CA ASP A 283 11.96 6.32 -1.96
C ASP A 283 10.48 6.38 -1.49
N LEU A 284 10.26 6.69 -0.21
CA LEU A 284 8.91 6.88 0.32
C LEU A 284 8.24 8.14 -0.24
N TRP A 285 8.97 9.24 -0.39
CA TRP A 285 8.46 10.46 -1.03
C TRP A 285 8.06 10.20 -2.48
N ASP A 286 8.92 9.57 -3.27
CA ASP A 286 8.65 9.22 -4.66
C ASP A 286 7.37 8.37 -4.77
N LEU A 287 7.22 7.39 -3.88
CA LEU A 287 6.03 6.56 -3.82
C LEU A 287 4.77 7.36 -3.47
N LEU A 288 4.84 8.29 -2.52
CA LEU A 288 3.72 9.18 -2.15
C LEU A 288 3.41 10.23 -3.23
N GLU A 289 4.38 10.54 -4.08
CA GLU A 289 4.24 11.43 -5.23
C GLU A 289 3.63 10.74 -6.45
N SER A 290 3.66 9.41 -6.50
CA SER A 290 3.05 8.60 -7.56
C SER A 290 1.55 8.89 -7.75
N ASP A 291 1.07 8.60 -8.97
CA ASP A 291 -0.34 8.65 -9.35
C ASP A 291 -1.18 7.56 -8.65
N LEU A 292 -0.54 6.58 -8.01
CA LEU A 292 -1.19 5.49 -7.28
C LEU A 292 -1.57 5.87 -5.84
N PHE A 293 -0.95 6.91 -5.27
CA PHE A 293 -1.22 7.34 -3.90
C PHE A 293 -2.68 7.74 -3.69
N MET A 294 -3.22 8.63 -4.52
CA MET A 294 -4.56 9.17 -4.35
C MET A 294 -5.64 8.07 -4.51
N PRO A 295 -5.62 7.21 -5.55
CA PRO A 295 -6.54 6.08 -5.64
C PRO A 295 -6.47 5.15 -4.43
N ALA A 296 -5.25 4.80 -3.97
CA ALA A 296 -5.08 3.94 -2.79
C ALA A 296 -5.68 4.56 -1.53
N LEU A 297 -5.48 5.86 -1.31
CA LEU A 297 -6.07 6.62 -0.20
C LEU A 297 -7.60 6.60 -0.26
N GLN A 298 -8.18 6.93 -1.41
CA GLN A 298 -9.63 7.02 -1.54
C GLN A 298 -10.33 5.68 -1.40
N HIS A 299 -9.79 4.65 -2.06
CA HIS A 299 -10.35 3.32 -2.03
C HIS A 299 -10.25 2.72 -0.61
N SER A 300 -9.09 2.83 0.04
CA SER A 300 -8.90 2.30 1.40
C SER A 300 -9.82 2.99 2.42
N LEU A 301 -9.88 4.32 2.43
CA LEU A 301 -10.77 5.05 3.33
C LEU A 301 -12.25 4.81 3.01
N GLY A 302 -12.61 4.78 1.73
CA GLY A 302 -13.97 4.50 1.28
C GLY A 302 -14.46 3.12 1.73
N PHE A 303 -13.60 2.10 1.60
CA PHE A 303 -13.88 0.75 2.09
C PHE A 303 -14.05 0.74 3.61
N LEU A 304 -13.13 1.34 4.36
CA LEU A 304 -13.17 1.34 5.83
C LEU A 304 -14.44 2.02 6.36
N CYS A 305 -14.75 3.22 5.85
CA CYS A 305 -15.92 3.97 6.30
C CYS A 305 -17.22 3.31 5.85
N GLY A 306 -17.31 2.80 4.62
CA GLY A 306 -18.50 2.09 4.15
C GLY A 306 -18.84 0.89 5.02
N ASN A 307 -17.85 0.04 5.33
CA ASN A 307 -18.08 -1.11 6.20
C ASN A 307 -18.34 -0.70 7.66
N ALA A 308 -17.64 0.31 8.19
CA ALA A 308 -17.86 0.76 9.56
C ALA A 308 -19.26 1.35 9.77
N PHE A 309 -19.80 2.05 8.77
CA PHE A 309 -21.17 2.57 8.84
C PHE A 309 -22.21 1.46 8.72
N GLN A 310 -21.97 0.46 7.86
CA GLN A 310 -22.84 -0.71 7.77
C GLN A 310 -22.82 -1.55 9.05
N ASP A 311 -21.64 -1.77 9.64
CA ASP A 311 -21.51 -2.52 10.90
C ASP A 311 -22.19 -1.76 12.07
N LEU A 312 -22.16 -0.43 12.06
CA LEU A 312 -22.90 0.42 13.01
C LEU A 312 -24.42 0.30 12.80
N ASP A 313 -24.89 0.37 11.54
CA ASP A 313 -26.30 0.23 11.20
C ASP A 313 -26.84 -1.14 11.62
N ASP A 314 -26.09 -2.22 11.38
CA ASP A 314 -26.45 -3.57 11.83
C ASP A 314 -26.62 -3.69 13.35
N VAL A 315 -25.82 -2.95 14.14
CA VAL A 315 -25.94 -2.90 15.60
C VAL A 315 -27.22 -2.16 16.01
N GLU A 316 -27.55 -1.07 15.33
CA GLU A 316 -28.76 -0.28 15.60
C GLU A 316 -30.03 -1.03 15.13
N VAL A 317 -30.00 -1.67 13.97
CA VAL A 317 -31.08 -2.49 13.41
C VAL A 317 -31.35 -3.71 14.29
N LYS A 318 -30.32 -4.44 14.76
CA LYS A 318 -30.51 -5.56 15.70
C LYS A 318 -31.07 -5.11 17.05
N ALA A 319 -30.92 -3.83 17.41
CA ALA A 319 -31.51 -3.25 18.61
C ALA A 319 -32.99 -2.81 18.43
N GLN A 320 -33.56 -2.86 17.21
CA GLN A 320 -34.90 -2.35 16.83
C GLN A 320 -36.13 -3.10 17.40
N LYS A 321 -36.06 -3.66 18.62
CA LYS A 321 -37.29 -3.93 19.41
C LYS A 321 -37.75 -2.74 20.25
N LYS A 322 -37.15 -1.54 20.10
CA LYS A 322 -37.40 -0.35 20.94
C LYS A 322 -37.39 0.95 20.13
N PRO A 323 -38.04 2.02 20.61
CA PRO A 323 -38.04 3.33 19.93
C PRO A 323 -36.62 3.87 19.71
N ALA A 324 -36.45 4.66 18.65
CA ALA A 324 -35.18 5.27 18.25
C ALA A 324 -34.42 5.88 19.43
N PRO A 325 -33.11 5.61 19.57
CA PRO A 325 -32.35 6.01 20.73
C PRO A 325 -32.25 7.53 20.82
N PRO A 326 -32.30 8.13 22.03
CA PRO A 326 -31.96 9.53 22.18
C PRO A 326 -30.49 9.74 21.80
N LEU A 327 -30.16 10.90 21.22
CA LEU A 327 -28.81 11.29 20.80
C LEU A 327 -27.71 11.00 21.84
N ALA A 328 -28.02 11.13 23.14
CA ALA A 328 -27.08 10.83 24.22
C ALA A 328 -26.63 9.35 24.27
N LYS A 329 -27.40 8.40 23.70
CA LYS A 329 -27.03 6.98 23.58
C LYS A 329 -26.16 6.69 22.35
N LEU A 330 -26.09 7.58 21.37
CA LEU A 330 -25.19 7.42 20.23
C LEU A 330 -23.72 7.60 20.65
N ILE A 331 -23.45 8.47 21.62
CA ILE A 331 -22.10 8.72 22.15
C ILE A 331 -21.43 7.40 22.61
N PRO A 332 -22.01 6.60 23.53
CA PRO A 332 -21.42 5.33 23.92
C PRO A 332 -21.45 4.26 22.81
N CYS A 333 -22.37 4.36 21.84
CA CYS A 333 -22.40 3.47 20.67
C CYS A 333 -21.16 3.67 19.79
N LEU A 334 -20.88 4.92 19.39
CA LEU A 334 -19.70 5.30 18.61
C LEU A 334 -18.40 4.95 19.35
N GLN A 335 -18.36 5.14 20.68
CA GLN A 335 -17.22 4.72 21.51
C GLN A 335 -16.99 3.20 21.45
N SER A 336 -18.05 2.40 21.50
CA SER A 336 -17.98 0.95 21.41
C SER A 336 -17.44 0.49 20.06
N GLU A 337 -17.98 1.02 18.95
CA GLU A 337 -17.54 0.64 17.60
C GLU A 337 -16.08 1.04 17.35
N MET A 338 -15.67 2.22 17.78
CA MET A 338 -14.26 2.63 17.75
C MET A 338 -13.38 1.68 18.58
N GLY A 339 -13.86 1.26 19.75
CA GLY A 339 -13.18 0.30 20.61
C GLY A 339 -12.94 -1.03 19.90
N LYS A 340 -13.93 -1.56 19.16
CA LYS A 340 -13.80 -2.78 18.36
C LYS A 340 -12.81 -2.60 17.21
N LEU A 341 -12.86 -1.46 16.51
CA LEU A 341 -11.94 -1.13 15.41
C LEU A 341 -10.47 -1.14 15.83
N LEU A 342 -10.15 -0.72 17.05
CA LEU A 342 -8.75 -0.59 17.52
C LEU A 342 -8.34 -1.66 18.54
N MET A 343 -9.12 -2.74 18.68
CA MET A 343 -8.78 -3.87 19.56
C MET A 343 -8.63 -5.15 18.75
N ALA A 344 -7.40 -5.66 18.75
CA ALA A 344 -7.11 -6.98 18.20
C ALA A 344 -7.60 -8.07 19.19
N SER A 345 -8.84 -8.51 19.02
CA SER A 345 -9.48 -9.55 19.84
C SER A 345 -9.81 -10.77 18.99
N GLY A 346 -8.79 -11.55 18.63
CA GLY A 346 -8.97 -12.82 17.90
C GLY A 346 -9.14 -12.68 16.37
N PRO A 347 -9.30 -13.82 15.67
CA PRO A 347 -9.35 -13.88 14.21
C PRO A 347 -10.57 -13.15 13.63
N ASP A 348 -11.71 -13.14 14.32
CA ASP A 348 -12.95 -12.46 13.90
C ASP A 348 -13.02 -10.99 14.35
N SER A 349 -11.91 -10.40 14.76
CA SER A 349 -11.88 -9.00 15.18
C SER A 349 -12.08 -8.04 14.00
N TYR A 350 -12.66 -6.86 14.28
CA TYR A 350 -12.84 -5.80 13.29
C TYR A 350 -11.50 -5.39 12.67
N VAL A 351 -10.44 -5.36 13.48
CA VAL A 351 -9.06 -5.13 13.01
C VAL A 351 -8.70 -6.13 11.91
N THR A 352 -8.89 -7.43 12.13
CA THR A 352 -8.56 -8.45 11.13
C THR A 352 -9.41 -8.29 9.87
N LYS A 353 -10.74 -8.16 10.01
CA LYS A 353 -11.67 -7.98 8.88
C LYS A 353 -11.28 -6.78 8.01
N TYR A 354 -11.06 -5.63 8.64
CA TYR A 354 -10.78 -4.40 7.92
C TYR A 354 -9.35 -4.35 7.37
N SER A 355 -8.35 -4.80 8.13
CA SER A 355 -6.97 -4.90 7.62
C SER A 355 -6.87 -5.85 6.43
N GLN A 356 -7.58 -6.99 6.47
CA GLN A 356 -7.64 -7.92 5.35
C GLN A 356 -8.32 -7.27 4.15
N GLY A 357 -9.48 -6.66 4.34
CA GLY A 357 -10.22 -6.01 3.26
C GLY A 357 -9.42 -4.89 2.58
N VAL A 358 -8.72 -4.04 3.35
CA VAL A 358 -7.81 -3.02 2.80
C VAL A 358 -6.69 -3.67 2.00
N GLY A 359 -6.07 -4.75 2.51
CA GLY A 359 -4.97 -5.45 1.85
C GLY A 359 -5.37 -6.18 0.56
N GLU A 360 -6.64 -6.53 0.39
CA GLU A 360 -7.17 -7.18 -0.83
C GLU A 360 -7.48 -6.17 -1.94
N MET A 361 -7.61 -4.88 -1.61
CA MET A 361 -7.92 -3.84 -2.59
C MET A 361 -6.80 -3.69 -3.61
N GLU A 362 -7.16 -3.74 -4.89
CA GLU A 362 -6.20 -3.61 -5.98
C GLU A 362 -5.47 -2.27 -5.97
N ALA A 363 -6.19 -1.14 -5.80
CA ALA A 363 -5.56 0.18 -5.72
C ALA A 363 -4.54 0.29 -4.58
N PHE A 364 -4.85 -0.30 -3.42
CA PHE A 364 -3.95 -0.31 -2.27
C PHE A 364 -2.71 -1.18 -2.52
N ARG A 365 -2.92 -2.38 -3.10
CA ARG A 365 -1.83 -3.28 -3.47
C ARG A 365 -0.91 -2.68 -4.51
N ASN A 366 -1.47 -2.17 -5.60
CA ASN A 366 -0.71 -1.54 -6.68
C ASN A 366 0.16 -0.39 -6.15
N PHE A 367 -0.36 0.40 -5.20
CA PHE A 367 0.41 1.47 -4.57
C PHE A 367 1.68 0.96 -3.88
N TYR A 368 1.60 0.08 -2.88
CA TYR A 368 2.82 -0.31 -2.18
C TYR A 368 3.72 -1.26 -2.99
N GLU A 369 3.17 -2.01 -3.94
CA GLU A 369 3.96 -2.90 -4.81
C GLU A 369 4.70 -2.14 -5.91
N ALA A 370 4.25 -0.94 -6.29
CA ALA A 370 4.86 -0.12 -7.34
C ALA A 370 6.36 0.12 -7.13
N ILE A 371 6.79 0.24 -5.86
CA ILE A 371 8.20 0.46 -5.52
C ILE A 371 9.11 -0.64 -6.09
N PHE A 372 8.62 -1.88 -6.20
CA PHE A 372 9.38 -3.02 -6.75
C PHE A 372 9.50 -2.97 -8.27
N PHE A 373 8.66 -2.19 -8.96
CA PHE A 373 8.57 -2.13 -10.42
C PHE A 373 9.17 -0.85 -11.02
N GLU A 374 9.28 0.25 -10.28
CA GLU A 374 9.77 1.55 -10.77
C GLU A 374 11.14 1.52 -11.47
N GLN A 375 12.06 0.62 -11.08
CA GLN A 375 13.38 0.51 -11.74
C GLN A 375 13.40 -0.38 -12.98
N SER A 376 12.41 -1.28 -13.15
CA SER A 376 12.39 -2.17 -14.32
C SER A 376 12.21 -1.41 -15.65
N ALA A 377 11.64 -0.20 -15.61
CA ALA A 377 11.53 0.71 -16.75
C ALA A 377 12.86 1.42 -17.11
N GLN A 378 13.71 1.71 -16.12
CA GLN A 378 15.02 2.34 -16.36
C GLN A 378 16.06 1.34 -16.90
N GLU A 379 16.07 0.10 -16.43
CA GLU A 379 16.94 -0.95 -16.98
C GLU A 379 16.55 -1.35 -18.41
N ALA A 380 15.24 -1.35 -18.74
CA ALA A 380 14.75 -1.63 -20.10
C ALA A 380 15.21 -0.60 -21.14
N HIS A 381 15.33 0.68 -20.77
CA HIS A 381 15.83 1.72 -21.67
C HIS A 381 17.34 1.64 -21.93
N MET A 382 18.13 1.13 -20.99
CA MET A 382 19.57 0.92 -21.20
C MET A 382 19.89 -0.36 -21.98
N GLY A 383 19.00 -1.37 -21.93
CA GLY A 383 19.15 -2.61 -22.71
C GLY A 383 18.87 -2.46 -24.21
N SER A 384 18.10 -1.45 -24.62
CA SER A 384 17.76 -1.21 -26.03
C SER A 384 18.81 -0.38 -26.80
N ALA A 385 19.80 0.20 -26.11
CA ALA A 385 20.85 1.03 -26.74
C ALA A 385 22.10 0.22 -27.16
N LEU A 386 22.08 -1.11 -27.00
CA LEU A 386 23.21 -2.01 -27.25
C LEU A 386 22.92 -3.14 -28.26
N ILE A 387 21.99 -2.93 -29.18
CA ILE A 387 21.79 -3.81 -30.35
C ILE A 387 22.09 -3.05 -31.63
#